data_AF-A0A349SFR9-F1
#
_entry.id   AF-A0A349SFR9-F1
#
_cell.length_a   1.000
_cell.length_b   1.000
_cell.length_c   1.000
_cell.angle_alpha   90.00
_cell.angle_beta   90.00
_cell.angle_gamma   90.00
#
_symmetry.space_group_name_H-M   'P 1'
#
loop_
_entity.id
_entity.type
_entity.pdbx_description
1 polymer ?
#
loop_
_entity_poly.entity_id
_entity_poly.type
_entity_poly.pdbx_seq_one_letter_code
_entity_poly.pdbx_strand_id
1 'polypeptide(L)'
;VVVDEAQLSQAIGRQGQNVRLASQLTGWELNIMTDQAAAEKAEAESEAARDRLMEFLDIDHDVALALVDEGFTTLEEVAYVPVQELLEVEEFDEELVEELRRRAKENLLIKEISERQKMTPEDDLIEMDGMDEETARYFASKGVRSMEELAECATDELVEMVGIDEERAAELIMTARAPWFAESEA
;
A
#
# COMPACT_ATOMS: atom_id res chain seq x y z
N VAL A 1 -5.98 21.56 -5.10
CA VAL A 1 -6.42 22.94 -5.44
C VAL A 1 -5.95 23.22 -6.85
N VAL A 2 -6.89 23.55 -7.75
CA VAL A 2 -6.57 23.87 -9.14
C VAL A 2 -6.62 25.39 -9.31
N VAL A 3 -5.63 25.95 -10.00
CA VAL A 3 -5.51 27.39 -10.23
C VAL A 3 -5.07 27.68 -11.66
N ASP A 4 -5.41 28.85 -12.16
CA ASP A 4 -4.87 29.33 -13.42
C ASP A 4 -3.33 29.39 -13.37
N GLU A 5 -2.69 29.16 -14.51
CA GLU A 5 -1.22 29.20 -14.63
C GLU A 5 -0.64 30.55 -14.14
N ALA A 6 -1.34 31.65 -14.44
CA ALA A 6 -0.96 33.00 -13.99
C ALA A 6 -0.99 33.16 -12.46
N GLN A 7 -1.79 32.36 -11.75
CA GLN A 7 -1.97 32.41 -10.30
C GLN A 7 -1.16 31.35 -9.56
N LEU A 8 -0.59 30.36 -10.26
CA LEU A 8 0.17 29.27 -9.66
C LEU A 8 1.30 29.77 -8.74
N SER A 9 2.10 30.73 -9.23
CA SER A 9 3.21 31.30 -8.45
C SER A 9 2.72 32.03 -7.18
N GLN A 10 1.59 32.73 -7.28
CA GLN A 10 1.00 33.44 -6.15
C GLN A 10 0.40 32.46 -5.13
N ALA A 11 -0.25 31.41 -5.60
CA ALA A 11 -0.89 30.39 -4.78
C ALA A 11 0.14 29.56 -3.99
N ILE A 12 1.26 29.19 -4.62
CA ILE A 12 2.38 28.51 -3.95
C ILE A 12 3.10 29.46 -2.97
N GLY A 13 3.29 30.72 -3.37
CA GLY A 13 4.08 31.70 -2.62
C GLY A 13 5.58 31.43 -2.71
N ARG A 14 6.41 32.37 -2.22
CA ARG A 14 7.88 32.22 -2.24
C ARG A 14 8.29 31.00 -1.43
N GLN A 15 9.05 30.08 -2.04
CA GLN A 15 9.49 28.82 -1.42
C GLN A 15 8.33 27.96 -0.85
N GLY A 16 7.12 28.05 -1.41
CA GLY A 16 5.96 27.30 -0.94
C GLY A 16 5.37 27.81 0.38
N GLN A 17 5.72 29.03 0.80
CA GLN A 17 5.29 29.57 2.09
C GLN A 17 3.76 29.63 2.22
N ASN A 18 3.04 30.00 1.17
CA ASN A 18 1.58 30.12 1.23
C ASN A 18 0.92 28.75 1.37
N VAL A 19 1.36 27.76 0.59
CA VAL A 19 0.90 26.36 0.72
C VAL A 19 1.17 25.82 2.11
N ARG A 20 2.37 26.04 2.65
CA ARG A 20 2.75 25.51 3.98
C ARG A 20 1.93 26.12 5.10
N LEU A 21 1.74 27.44 5.08
CA LEU A 21 0.91 28.13 6.08
C LEU A 21 -0.57 27.73 5.95
N ALA A 22 -1.09 27.63 4.73
CA ALA A 22 -2.46 27.18 4.50
C ALA A 22 -2.66 25.75 5.00
N SER A 23 -1.72 24.83 4.70
CA SER A 23 -1.76 23.46 5.22
C SER A 23 -1.67 23.37 6.74
N GLN A 24 -0.86 24.21 7.38
CA GLN A 24 -0.80 24.29 8.85
C GLN A 24 -2.09 24.85 9.45
N LEU A 25 -2.74 25.80 8.77
CA LEU A 25 -3.97 26.43 9.23
C LEU A 25 -5.17 25.51 9.06
N THR A 26 -5.26 24.78 7.94
CA THR A 26 -6.36 23.85 7.66
C THR A 26 -6.14 22.49 8.31
N GLY A 27 -4.88 22.11 8.57
CA GLY A 27 -4.49 20.77 8.97
C GLY A 27 -4.48 19.75 7.82
N TRP A 28 -4.65 20.21 6.57
CA TRP A 28 -4.71 19.35 5.37
C TRP A 28 -3.49 19.61 4.50
N GLU A 29 -2.91 18.56 3.92
CA GLU A 29 -1.85 18.71 2.92
C GLU A 29 -2.45 19.24 1.60
N LEU A 30 -1.98 20.41 1.15
CA LEU A 30 -2.56 21.11 0.00
C LEU A 30 -1.66 20.97 -1.22
N ASN A 31 -2.13 20.18 -2.19
CA ASN A 31 -1.51 20.08 -3.51
C ASN A 31 -2.09 21.14 -4.46
N ILE A 32 -1.24 22.02 -4.99
CA ILE A 32 -1.62 23.05 -5.97
C ILE A 32 -1.10 22.66 -7.34
N MET A 33 -1.98 22.70 -8.35
CA MET A 33 -1.66 22.37 -9.74
C MET A 33 -2.45 23.28 -10.69
N THR A 34 -2.01 23.35 -11.95
CA THR A 34 -2.76 24.05 -13.00
C THR A 34 -3.91 23.20 -13.51
N ASP A 35 -4.87 23.79 -14.22
CA ASP A 35 -5.95 23.04 -14.87
C ASP A 35 -5.41 21.96 -15.82
N GLN A 36 -4.37 22.30 -16.61
CA GLN A 36 -3.75 21.35 -17.51
C GLN A 36 -3.10 20.18 -16.74
N ALA A 37 -2.32 20.48 -15.68
CA ALA A 37 -1.70 19.44 -14.88
C ALA A 37 -2.73 18.57 -14.12
N ALA A 38 -3.87 19.16 -13.72
CA ALA A 38 -4.97 18.42 -13.12
C ALA A 38 -5.62 17.46 -14.12
N ALA A 39 -5.85 17.91 -15.35
CA ALA A 39 -6.39 17.07 -16.42
C ALA A 39 -5.45 15.92 -16.79
N GLU A 40 -4.16 16.20 -16.99
CA GLU A 40 -3.14 15.17 -17.26
C GLU A 40 -3.05 14.15 -16.12
N LYS A 41 -3.13 14.60 -14.86
CA LYS A 41 -3.13 13.72 -13.70
C LYS A 41 -4.39 12.85 -13.64
N ALA A 42 -5.56 13.42 -13.91
CA ALA A 42 -6.82 12.69 -13.91
C ALA A 42 -6.83 11.60 -15.01
N GLU A 43 -6.35 11.92 -16.21
CA GLU A 43 -6.23 10.95 -17.30
C GLU A 43 -5.28 9.81 -16.93
N ALA A 44 -4.10 10.12 -16.38
CA ALA A 44 -3.16 9.11 -15.91
C ALA A 44 -3.73 8.23 -14.76
N GLU A 45 -4.52 8.82 -13.85
CA GLU A 45 -5.20 8.09 -12.78
C GLU A 45 -6.28 7.15 -13.33
N SER A 46 -7.07 7.60 -14.31
CA SER A 46 -8.06 6.79 -15.00
C SER A 46 -7.42 5.64 -15.77
N GLU A 47 -6.33 5.88 -16.49
CA GLU A 47 -5.57 4.81 -17.17
C GLU A 47 -5.02 3.78 -16.16
N ALA A 48 -4.41 4.25 -15.08
CA ALA A 48 -3.89 3.37 -14.04
C ALA A 48 -5.00 2.61 -13.29
N ALA A 49 -6.18 3.19 -13.15
CA ALA A 49 -7.35 2.52 -12.57
C ALA A 49 -7.86 1.41 -13.52
N ARG A 50 -8.02 1.74 -14.80
CA ARG A 50 -8.41 0.77 -15.84
C ARG A 50 -7.46 -0.43 -15.88
N ASP A 51 -6.15 -0.18 -15.92
CA ASP A 51 -5.14 -1.24 -16.00
C ASP A 51 -5.17 -2.15 -14.76
N ARG A 52 -5.35 -1.56 -13.57
CA ARG A 52 -5.54 -2.33 -12.33
C ARG A 52 -6.83 -3.16 -12.36
N LEU A 53 -7.94 -2.59 -12.80
CA LEU A 53 -9.21 -3.31 -12.88
C LEU A 53 -9.15 -4.46 -13.88
N MET A 54 -8.51 -4.28 -15.02
CA MET A 54 -8.24 -5.37 -15.99
C MET A 54 -7.44 -6.51 -15.34
N GLU A 55 -6.37 -6.19 -14.63
CA GLU A 55 -5.52 -7.18 -13.97
C GLU A 55 -6.24 -7.93 -12.86
N PHE A 56 -6.88 -7.21 -11.93
CA PHE A 56 -7.48 -7.82 -10.75
C PHE A 56 -8.83 -8.48 -11.05
N LEU A 57 -9.64 -7.95 -11.96
CA LEU A 57 -10.94 -8.52 -12.29
C LEU A 57 -10.89 -9.48 -13.48
N ASP A 58 -9.75 -9.61 -14.16
CA ASP A 58 -9.57 -10.44 -15.37
C ASP A 58 -10.65 -10.14 -16.42
N ILE A 59 -10.77 -8.85 -16.73
CA ILE A 59 -11.73 -8.28 -17.69
C ILE A 59 -11.01 -7.68 -18.89
N ASP A 60 -11.75 -7.50 -19.98
CA ASP A 60 -11.25 -6.84 -21.16
C ASP A 60 -11.23 -5.30 -21.01
N HIS A 61 -10.64 -4.65 -22.02
CA HIS A 61 -10.46 -3.21 -22.03
C HIS A 61 -11.79 -2.46 -22.06
N ASP A 62 -12.76 -2.95 -22.82
CA ASP A 62 -14.06 -2.30 -22.99
C ASP A 62 -14.86 -2.29 -21.68
N VAL A 63 -14.89 -3.42 -20.95
CA VAL A 63 -15.57 -3.49 -19.64
C VAL A 63 -14.84 -2.63 -18.59
N ALA A 64 -13.51 -2.62 -18.60
CA ALA A 64 -12.74 -1.77 -17.68
C ALA A 64 -12.94 -0.28 -17.96
N LEU A 65 -13.09 0.11 -19.24
CA LEU A 65 -13.39 1.48 -19.63
C LEU A 65 -14.77 1.91 -19.13
N ALA A 66 -15.79 1.08 -19.34
CA ALA A 66 -17.15 1.35 -18.86
C ALA A 66 -17.20 1.54 -17.34
N LEU A 67 -16.46 0.73 -16.56
CA LEU A 67 -16.32 0.90 -15.11
C LEU A 67 -15.74 2.28 -14.76
N VAL A 68 -14.63 2.67 -15.38
CA VAL A 68 -13.95 3.94 -15.06
C VAL A 68 -14.77 5.15 -15.48
N ASP A 69 -15.47 5.08 -16.62
CA ASP A 69 -16.34 6.15 -17.12
C ASP A 69 -17.53 6.41 -16.19
N GLU A 70 -18.05 5.35 -15.56
CA GLU A 70 -19.09 5.42 -14.52
C GLU A 70 -18.53 5.74 -13.12
N GLY A 71 -17.21 5.93 -13.01
CA GLY A 71 -16.53 6.37 -11.80
C GLY A 71 -16.05 5.26 -10.86
N PHE A 72 -16.17 3.99 -11.28
CA PHE A 72 -15.59 2.86 -10.54
C PHE A 72 -14.09 2.77 -10.83
N THR A 73 -13.27 3.22 -9.89
CA THR A 73 -11.80 3.28 -10.04
C THR A 73 -11.07 2.32 -9.10
N THR A 74 -11.79 1.72 -8.15
CA THR A 74 -11.22 0.82 -7.13
C THR A 74 -11.97 -0.51 -7.03
N LEU A 75 -11.29 -1.53 -6.51
CA LEU A 75 -11.89 -2.86 -6.29
C LEU A 75 -12.97 -2.82 -5.21
N GLU A 76 -12.80 -1.95 -4.22
CA GLU A 76 -13.72 -1.76 -3.11
C GLU A 76 -15.06 -1.20 -3.60
N GLU A 77 -15.03 -0.25 -4.52
CA GLU A 77 -16.25 0.28 -5.16
C GLU A 77 -16.99 -0.83 -5.90
N VAL A 78 -16.30 -1.59 -6.76
CA VAL A 78 -16.92 -2.72 -7.48
C VAL A 78 -17.46 -3.77 -6.49
N ALA A 79 -16.74 -4.11 -5.43
CA ALA A 79 -17.15 -5.14 -4.48
C ALA A 79 -18.37 -4.75 -3.63
N TYR A 80 -18.50 -3.49 -3.22
CA TYR A 80 -19.40 -3.08 -2.14
C TYR A 80 -20.51 -2.10 -2.53
N VAL A 81 -20.42 -1.43 -3.68
CA VAL A 81 -21.50 -0.56 -4.19
C VAL A 81 -22.78 -1.39 -4.45
N PRO A 82 -23.98 -0.80 -4.29
CA PRO A 82 -25.23 -1.47 -4.63
C PRO A 82 -25.23 -2.03 -6.05
N VAL A 83 -25.76 -3.24 -6.23
CA VAL A 83 -25.84 -3.91 -7.53
C VAL A 83 -26.57 -3.06 -8.56
N GLN A 84 -27.56 -2.28 -8.10
CA GLN A 84 -28.34 -1.40 -8.95
C GLN A 84 -27.48 -0.37 -9.68
N GLU A 85 -26.46 0.19 -9.04
CA GLU A 85 -25.57 1.20 -9.67
C GLU A 85 -24.70 0.55 -10.76
N LEU A 86 -24.24 -0.69 -10.54
CA LEU A 86 -23.50 -1.43 -11.57
C LEU A 86 -24.39 -1.90 -12.74
N LEU A 87 -25.69 -2.07 -12.50
CA LEU A 87 -26.67 -2.40 -13.54
C LEU A 87 -27.18 -1.18 -14.31
N GLU A 88 -26.84 0.04 -13.88
CA GLU A 88 -27.13 1.26 -14.64
C GLU A 88 -26.20 1.39 -15.86
N VAL A 89 -25.06 0.70 -15.85
CA VAL A 89 -24.13 0.59 -16.99
C VAL A 89 -24.80 -0.25 -18.09
N GLU A 90 -25.06 0.35 -19.25
CA GLU A 90 -25.84 -0.27 -20.34
C GLU A 90 -25.21 -1.58 -20.86
N GLU A 91 -23.89 -1.70 -20.76
CA GLU A 91 -23.10 -2.84 -21.19
C GLU A 91 -23.15 -4.03 -20.23
N PHE A 92 -23.67 -3.86 -19.00
CA PHE A 92 -23.62 -4.90 -17.96
C PHE A 92 -24.95 -5.59 -17.74
N ASP A 93 -24.89 -6.92 -17.59
CA ASP A 93 -26.02 -7.73 -17.14
C ASP A 93 -25.83 -8.26 -15.71
N GLU A 94 -26.88 -8.84 -15.13
CA GLU A 94 -26.86 -9.36 -13.77
C GLU A 94 -25.77 -10.43 -13.57
N GLU A 95 -25.51 -11.26 -14.57
CA GLU A 95 -24.52 -12.33 -14.51
C GLU A 95 -23.09 -11.76 -14.47
N LEU A 96 -22.80 -10.79 -15.34
CA LEU A 96 -21.52 -10.09 -15.36
C LEU A 96 -21.28 -9.34 -14.05
N VAL A 97 -22.27 -8.58 -13.56
CA VAL A 97 -22.13 -7.83 -12.30
C VAL A 97 -21.85 -8.77 -11.12
N GLU A 98 -22.57 -9.89 -11.01
CA GLU A 98 -22.31 -10.87 -9.96
C GLU A 98 -20.88 -11.43 -10.03
N GLU A 99 -20.40 -11.73 -11.23
CA GLU A 99 -19.05 -12.26 -11.45
C GLU A 99 -17.96 -11.21 -11.13
N LEU A 100 -18.13 -9.96 -11.58
CA LEU A 100 -17.22 -8.85 -11.26
C LEU A 100 -17.12 -8.66 -9.74
N ARG A 101 -18.26 -8.65 -9.05
CA ARG A 101 -18.29 -8.51 -7.58
C ARG A 101 -17.63 -9.68 -6.87
N ARG A 102 -17.82 -10.90 -7.38
CA ARG A 102 -17.20 -12.11 -6.84
C ARG A 102 -15.68 -12.01 -6.95
N ARG A 103 -15.16 -11.66 -8.13
CA ARG A 103 -13.71 -11.49 -8.38
C ARG A 103 -13.12 -10.34 -7.59
N ALA A 104 -13.82 -9.22 -7.48
CA ALA A 104 -13.38 -8.09 -6.67
C ALA A 104 -13.20 -8.51 -5.20
N LYS A 105 -14.18 -9.18 -4.61
CA LYS A 105 -14.11 -9.68 -3.23
C LYS A 105 -13.01 -10.73 -3.03
N GLU A 106 -12.82 -11.62 -4.00
CA GLU A 106 -11.76 -12.63 -3.97
C GLU A 106 -10.37 -11.97 -3.96
N ASN A 107 -10.14 -10.99 -4.83
CA ASN A 107 -8.87 -10.26 -4.87
C ASN A 107 -8.63 -9.43 -3.61
N LEU A 108 -9.66 -8.78 -3.08
CA LEU A 108 -9.56 -8.06 -1.81
C LEU A 108 -9.19 -9.01 -0.67
N LEU A 109 -9.77 -10.20 -0.62
CA LEU A 109 -9.42 -11.21 0.37
C LEU A 109 -7.97 -11.69 0.21
N ILE A 110 -7.52 -11.96 -1.03
CA ILE A 110 -6.13 -12.35 -1.32
C ILE A 110 -5.17 -11.25 -0.85
N LYS A 111 -5.49 -9.98 -1.14
CA LYS A 111 -4.71 -8.83 -0.70
C LYS A 111 -4.65 -8.74 0.82
N GLU A 112 -5.77 -8.86 1.52
CA GLU A 112 -5.81 -8.88 2.99
C GLU A 112 -5.00 -10.03 3.59
N ILE A 113 -5.08 -11.22 3.00
CA ILE A 113 -4.29 -12.38 3.44
C ILE A 113 -2.81 -12.12 3.21
N SER A 114 -2.42 -11.59 2.04
CA SER A 114 -1.03 -11.25 1.72
C SER A 114 -0.49 -10.18 2.66
N GLU A 115 -1.25 -9.12 2.93
CA GLU A 115 -0.89 -8.07 3.88
C GLU A 115 -0.75 -8.62 5.29
N ARG A 116 -1.66 -9.51 5.72
CA ARG A 116 -1.56 -10.16 7.02
C ARG A 116 -0.33 -11.08 7.09
N GLN A 117 -0.04 -11.85 6.04
CA GLN A 117 1.14 -12.71 5.98
C GLN A 117 2.45 -11.90 6.02
N LYS A 118 2.47 -10.71 5.41
CA LYS A 118 3.59 -9.77 5.55
C LYS A 118 3.75 -9.22 6.97
N MET A 119 2.77 -9.40 7.85
CA MET A 119 2.84 -8.97 9.25
C MET A 119 2.98 -10.15 10.23
N THR A 120 2.97 -11.39 9.73
CA THR A 120 3.21 -12.58 10.56
C THR A 120 4.67 -12.99 10.48
N PRO A 121 5.32 -13.27 11.63
CA PRO A 121 6.67 -13.82 11.65
C PRO A 121 6.67 -15.23 11.08
N GLU A 122 7.76 -15.59 10.43
CA GLU A 122 8.04 -16.93 9.92
C GLU A 122 8.51 -17.85 11.07
N ASP A 123 8.38 -19.16 10.86
CA ASP A 123 8.65 -20.16 11.91
C ASP A 123 10.11 -20.09 12.40
N ASP A 124 11.06 -19.78 11.52
CA ASP A 124 12.48 -19.67 11.85
C ASP A 124 12.78 -18.54 12.85
N LEU A 125 12.07 -17.41 12.73
CA LEU A 125 12.18 -16.28 13.64
C LEU A 125 11.54 -16.62 14.98
N ILE A 126 10.38 -17.29 14.99
CA ILE A 126 9.68 -17.68 16.22
C ILE A 126 10.45 -18.74 17.01
N GLU A 127 11.04 -19.71 16.32
CA GLU A 127 11.77 -20.83 16.95
C GLU A 127 13.20 -20.47 17.36
N MET A 128 13.67 -19.25 17.02
CA MET A 128 15.01 -18.80 17.35
C MET A 128 15.24 -18.70 18.87
N ASP A 129 16.41 -19.16 19.31
CA ASP A 129 16.85 -19.03 20.71
C ASP A 129 16.90 -17.55 21.15
N GLY A 130 16.17 -17.23 22.22
CA GLY A 130 16.07 -15.88 22.77
C GLY A 130 14.96 -15.00 22.18
N MET A 131 14.22 -15.49 21.17
CA MET A 131 13.06 -14.80 20.64
C MET A 131 11.79 -15.14 21.42
N ASP A 132 11.01 -14.11 21.76
CA ASP A 132 9.67 -14.25 22.33
C ASP A 132 8.63 -14.06 21.22
N GLU A 133 7.50 -14.78 21.29
CA GLU A 133 6.44 -14.70 20.28
C GLU A 133 5.86 -13.28 20.11
N GLU A 134 5.77 -12.50 21.21
CA GLU A 134 5.32 -11.11 21.16
C GLU A 134 6.31 -10.21 20.42
N THR A 135 7.62 -10.40 20.67
CA THR A 135 8.70 -9.65 20.02
C THR A 135 8.82 -10.04 18.53
N ALA A 136 8.70 -11.32 18.19
CA ALA A 136 8.71 -11.80 16.80
C ALA A 136 7.56 -11.18 15.99
N ARG A 137 6.34 -11.15 16.55
CA ARG A 137 5.19 -10.49 15.88
C ARG A 137 5.43 -8.99 15.71
N TYR A 138 6.08 -8.36 16.68
CA TYR A 138 6.36 -6.94 16.60
C TYR A 138 7.44 -6.62 15.55
N PHE A 139 8.50 -7.44 15.44
CA PHE A 139 9.45 -7.38 14.33
C PHE A 139 8.76 -7.57 12.98
N ALA A 140 7.87 -8.56 12.86
CA ALA A 140 7.16 -8.81 11.61
C ALA A 140 6.25 -7.64 11.21
N SER A 141 5.61 -6.98 12.17
CA SER A 141 4.81 -5.76 11.93
C SER A 141 5.65 -4.58 11.41
N LYS A 142 6.97 -4.63 11.59
CA LYS A 142 7.94 -3.63 11.13
C LYS A 142 8.72 -4.09 9.90
N GLY A 143 8.41 -5.26 9.35
CA GLY A 143 9.00 -5.78 8.12
C GLY A 143 10.17 -6.75 8.32
N VAL A 144 10.42 -7.20 9.56
CA VAL A 144 11.43 -8.24 9.87
C VAL A 144 10.72 -9.51 10.31
N ARG A 145 10.58 -10.46 9.41
CA ARG A 145 9.67 -11.61 9.53
C ARG A 145 10.44 -12.92 9.64
N SER A 146 11.64 -13.01 9.08
CA SER A 146 12.49 -14.20 9.12
C SER A 146 13.80 -13.95 9.86
N MET A 147 14.52 -15.03 10.16
CA MET A 147 15.87 -14.96 10.73
C MET A 147 16.86 -14.27 9.77
N GLU A 148 16.68 -14.44 8.46
CA GLU A 148 17.49 -13.78 7.42
C GLU A 148 17.27 -12.26 7.42
N GLU A 149 16.01 -11.81 7.42
CA GLU A 149 15.68 -10.39 7.49
C GLU A 149 16.24 -9.77 8.79
N LEU A 150 16.21 -10.52 9.91
CA LEU A 150 16.78 -10.07 11.19
C LEU A 150 18.32 -10.00 11.15
N ALA A 151 18.98 -10.95 10.49
CA ALA A 151 20.43 -11.00 10.36
C ALA A 151 21.00 -9.84 9.52
N GLU A 152 20.23 -9.32 8.57
CA GLU A 152 20.62 -8.15 7.76
C GLU A 152 20.51 -6.82 8.51
N CYS A 153 19.72 -6.76 9.59
CA CYS A 153 19.51 -5.55 10.37
C CYS A 153 20.76 -5.11 11.13
N ALA A 154 20.88 -3.79 11.36
CA ALA A 154 21.83 -3.23 12.31
C ALA A 154 21.23 -3.13 13.72
N THR A 155 22.10 -3.18 14.74
CA THR A 155 21.69 -3.07 16.15
C THR A 155 20.95 -1.75 16.42
N ASP A 156 21.48 -0.63 15.93
CA ASP A 156 20.86 0.69 16.09
C ASP A 156 19.47 0.76 15.44
N GLU A 157 19.30 0.12 14.27
CA GLU A 157 18.02 0.08 13.56
C GLU A 157 16.96 -0.69 14.33
N LEU A 158 17.30 -1.84 14.93
CA LEU A 158 16.35 -2.60 15.75
C LEU A 158 15.97 -1.86 17.04
N VAL A 159 16.92 -1.18 17.67
CA VAL A 159 16.66 -0.36 18.87
C VAL A 159 15.71 0.78 18.55
N GLU A 160 15.90 1.48 17.44
CA GLU A 160 14.98 2.56 17.00
C GLU A 160 13.60 2.02 16.57
N MET A 161 13.59 0.89 15.87
CA MET A 161 12.37 0.32 15.27
C MET A 161 11.46 -0.33 16.31
N VAL A 162 12.06 -1.02 17.29
CA VAL A 162 11.35 -1.90 18.23
C VAL A 162 11.51 -1.47 19.69
N GLY A 163 12.44 -0.57 20.02
CA GLY A 163 12.58 -0.03 21.37
C GLY A 163 13.10 -1.05 22.39
N ILE A 164 13.79 -2.09 21.93
CA ILE A 164 14.52 -3.04 22.77
C ILE A 164 15.89 -2.49 23.18
N ASP A 165 16.49 -3.07 24.21
CA ASP A 165 17.83 -2.72 24.62
C ASP A 165 18.89 -3.15 23.58
N GLU A 166 19.98 -2.38 23.49
CA GLU A 166 21.05 -2.57 22.51
C GLU A 166 21.75 -3.93 22.67
N GLU A 167 21.91 -4.40 23.91
CA GLU A 167 22.54 -5.69 24.23
C GLU A 167 21.70 -6.84 23.70
N ARG A 168 20.39 -6.86 23.98
CA ARG A 168 19.44 -7.83 23.45
C ARG A 168 19.32 -7.75 21.93
N ALA A 169 19.31 -6.56 21.34
CA ALA A 169 19.27 -6.40 19.89
C ALA A 169 20.52 -7.04 19.23
N ALA A 170 21.71 -6.80 19.79
CA ALA A 170 22.94 -7.40 19.32
C ALA A 170 22.95 -8.93 19.48
N GLU A 171 22.47 -9.45 20.61
CA GLU A 171 22.34 -10.89 20.84
C GLU A 171 21.42 -11.55 19.80
N LEU A 172 20.23 -11.00 19.56
CA LEU A 172 19.27 -11.55 18.59
C LEU A 172 19.82 -11.55 17.17
N ILE A 173 20.48 -10.46 16.73
CA ILE A 173 21.14 -10.39 15.41
C ILE A 173 22.26 -11.44 15.31
N MET A 174 23.07 -11.60 16.35
CA MET A 174 24.17 -12.57 16.35
C MET A 174 23.66 -14.01 16.32
N THR A 175 22.59 -14.31 17.06
CA THR A 175 21.92 -15.61 17.01
C THR A 175 21.36 -15.86 15.61
N ALA A 176 20.71 -14.86 15.02
CA ALA A 176 20.20 -14.95 13.66
C ALA A 176 21.31 -15.21 12.63
N ARG A 177 22.50 -14.63 12.82
CA ARG A 177 23.65 -14.83 11.93
C ARG A 177 24.40 -16.15 12.11
N ALA A 178 24.19 -16.85 13.22
CA ALA A 178 24.95 -18.04 13.58
C ALA A 178 24.99 -19.15 12.49
N PRO A 179 23.88 -19.44 11.76
CA PRO A 179 23.90 -20.44 10.69
C PRO A 179 24.89 -20.13 9.55
N TRP A 180 25.01 -18.86 9.14
CA TRP A 180 25.93 -18.45 8.08
C TRP A 180 27.40 -18.42 8.52
N PHE A 181 27.66 -18.18 9.80
CA PHE A 181 29.01 -18.31 10.36
C PHE A 181 29.47 -19.77 10.42
N ALA A 182 28.56 -20.70 10.74
CA ALA A 182 28.87 -22.12 10.77
C ALA A 182 29.20 -22.72 9.39
N GLU A 183 28.58 -22.23 8.31
CA GLU A 183 28.92 -22.63 6.93
C GLU A 183 30.25 -22.05 6.43
N SER A 184 30.68 -20.89 6.95
CA SER A 184 31.93 -20.24 6.55
C SER A 184 33.20 -20.87 7.14
N GLU A 185 33.05 -21.68 8.21
CA GLU A 185 34.15 -22.38 8.90
C GLU A 185 34.27 -23.87 8.53
N ALA A 186 33.40 -24.40 7.65
CA ALA A 186 33.38 -25.80 7.19
C ALA A 186 34.02 -25.98 5.79
#